data_AF-F0IC03-F1
#
_entry.id   AF-F0IC03-F1
#
_cell.length_a   1.000
_cell.length_b   1.000
_cell.length_c   1.000
_cell.angle_alpha   90.00
_cell.angle_beta   90.00
_cell.angle_gamma   90.00
#
_symmetry.space_group_name_H-M   'P 1'
#
loop_
_entity.id
_entity.type
_entity.pdbx_description
1 polymer ?
#
loop_
_entity_poly.entity_id
_entity_poly.type
_entity_poly.pdbx_seq_one_letter_code
_entity_poly.pdbx_strand_id
1 'polypeptide(L)'
;MTKKKKTLPANFNELLEAKDLDALKAVFNECELNAYDRRSFKTPALSFHKIPLELMDWLIAQGADINAKDNMGAQCDRAYTHNGGGYLPQALKAIKIYLNAGLKPTEYARERLTIIGEDFEFRRADTNSEWLEEADASLQELYILFDVPPVPRRIQHDGKLPIVLAGDTWEERYEQAWILLVSSKGSASTVQGEVVRIAGRVNDELLRNAMSNWDKEYRKMITTISGYLTQGNPLTEAELTEVANIQKHILEDDGIGTHRLCELTTAWVVQNPQPIAFGKVNYKY
;
A
#
# COMPACT_ATOMS: atom_id res chain seq x y z
N MET A 1 -10.66 39.60 26.21
CA MET A 1 -10.80 38.84 24.95
C MET A 1 -11.42 37.50 25.28
N THR A 2 -12.43 37.06 24.51
CA THR A 2 -13.07 35.76 24.70
C THR A 2 -12.06 34.64 24.42
N LYS A 3 -12.01 33.62 25.28
CA LYS A 3 -11.12 32.47 25.09
C LYS A 3 -11.53 31.70 23.83
N LYS A 4 -10.63 31.55 22.86
CA LYS A 4 -10.86 30.76 21.65
C LYS A 4 -11.05 29.27 22.00
N LYS A 5 -11.85 28.57 21.20
CA LYS A 5 -12.15 27.14 21.36
C LYS A 5 -10.98 26.28 20.88
N LYS A 6 -10.68 25.21 21.61
CA LYS A 6 -9.67 24.20 21.21
C LYS A 6 -10.20 23.17 20.21
N THR A 7 -11.52 23.17 19.99
CA THR A 7 -12.19 22.21 19.13
C THR A 7 -12.80 22.89 17.92
N LEU A 8 -12.62 22.27 16.76
CA LEU A 8 -13.25 22.66 15.50
C LEU A 8 -14.77 22.50 15.57
N PRO A 9 -15.55 23.22 14.75
CA PRO A 9 -16.99 23.06 14.67
C PRO A 9 -17.36 21.66 14.13
N ALA A 10 -18.54 21.14 14.51
CA ALA A 10 -18.95 19.77 14.11
C ALA A 10 -19.05 19.62 12.58
N ASN A 11 -19.45 20.68 11.90
CA ASN A 11 -19.58 20.75 10.44
C ASN A 11 -18.26 21.12 9.73
N PHE A 12 -17.09 21.08 10.40
CA PHE A 12 -15.83 21.45 9.75
C PHE A 12 -15.53 20.62 8.50
N ASN A 13 -15.86 19.32 8.50
CA ASN A 13 -15.73 18.49 7.29
C ASN A 13 -16.65 18.97 6.17
N GLU A 14 -17.88 19.38 6.46
CA GLU A 14 -18.80 19.92 5.46
C GLU A 14 -18.25 21.23 4.86
N LEU A 15 -17.61 22.07 5.67
CA LEU A 15 -16.92 23.28 5.20
C LEU A 15 -15.74 22.93 4.27
N LEU A 16 -14.98 21.87 4.59
CA LEU A 16 -13.91 21.37 3.72
C LEU A 16 -14.46 20.86 2.37
N GLU A 17 -15.58 20.14 2.38
CA GLU A 17 -16.23 19.68 1.13
C GLU A 17 -16.78 20.85 0.31
N ALA A 18 -17.33 21.89 0.97
CA ALA A 18 -17.85 23.08 0.31
C ALA A 18 -16.75 23.93 -0.34
N LYS A 19 -15.49 23.76 0.08
CA LYS A 19 -14.31 24.50 -0.40
C LYS A 19 -14.45 26.02 -0.33
N ASP A 20 -15.28 26.50 0.59
CA ASP A 20 -15.44 27.92 0.87
C ASP A 20 -14.30 28.38 1.79
N LEU A 21 -13.27 28.98 1.19
CA LEU A 21 -12.07 29.41 1.89
C LEU A 21 -12.37 30.50 2.94
N ASP A 22 -13.33 31.38 2.68
CA ASP A 22 -13.67 32.47 3.60
C ASP A 22 -14.43 31.92 4.82
N ALA A 23 -15.37 31.00 4.60
CA ALA A 23 -16.04 30.30 5.69
C ALA A 23 -15.04 29.48 6.52
N LEU A 24 -14.07 28.82 5.88
CA LEU A 24 -13.01 28.07 6.57
C LEU A 24 -12.11 28.96 7.41
N LYS A 25 -11.68 30.12 6.89
CA LYS A 25 -10.89 31.10 7.66
C LYS A 25 -11.70 31.67 8.83
N ALA A 26 -13.00 31.92 8.63
CA ALA A 26 -13.88 32.46 9.67
C ALA A 26 -14.01 31.53 10.90
N VAL A 27 -13.82 30.22 10.74
CA VAL A 27 -13.76 29.27 11.87
C VAL A 27 -12.73 29.68 12.93
N PHE A 28 -11.58 30.22 12.50
CA PHE A 28 -10.47 30.59 13.36
C PHE A 28 -10.64 31.96 14.04
N ASN A 29 -11.75 32.66 13.79
CA ASN A 29 -12.18 33.79 14.62
C ASN A 29 -12.60 33.29 16.01
N GLU A 30 -13.23 32.12 16.08
CA GLU A 30 -13.68 31.50 17.33
C GLU A 30 -12.78 30.38 17.84
N CYS A 31 -12.00 29.74 16.95
CA CYS A 31 -11.14 28.60 17.27
C CYS A 31 -9.66 28.97 17.31
N GLU A 32 -8.89 28.31 18.18
CA GLU A 32 -7.42 28.35 18.15
C GLU A 32 -6.91 27.86 16.78
N LEU A 33 -5.76 28.35 16.32
CA LEU A 33 -5.16 27.93 15.04
C LEU A 33 -4.85 26.43 14.99
N ASN A 34 -4.52 25.86 16.16
CA ASN A 34 -4.25 24.43 16.34
C ASN A 34 -5.48 23.67 16.85
N ALA A 35 -6.68 24.22 16.67
CA ALA A 35 -7.91 23.53 17.04
C ALA A 35 -8.00 22.18 16.35
N TYR A 36 -8.52 21.20 17.08
CA TYR A 36 -8.59 19.81 16.65
C TYR A 36 -10.04 19.33 16.49
N ASP A 37 -10.22 18.25 15.75
CA ASP A 37 -11.53 17.65 15.51
C ASP A 37 -12.17 17.07 16.80
N ARG A 38 -13.45 16.73 16.74
CA ARG A 38 -14.16 16.22 17.93
C ARG A 38 -14.04 14.71 18.10
N ARG A 39 -13.18 14.04 17.31
CA ARG A 39 -13.06 12.58 17.29
C ARG A 39 -11.98 12.10 18.27
N SER A 40 -11.88 10.78 18.41
CA SER A 40 -10.93 10.11 19.30
C SER A 40 -9.48 10.49 19.01
N PHE A 41 -9.13 10.73 17.74
CA PHE A 41 -7.77 11.11 17.35
C PHE A 41 -7.44 12.57 17.64
N LYS A 42 -8.43 13.47 17.74
CA LYS A 42 -8.18 14.91 17.91
C LYS A 42 -7.24 15.44 16.84
N THR A 43 -7.61 15.24 15.58
CA THR A 43 -6.80 15.65 14.43
C THR A 43 -6.75 17.19 14.35
N PRO A 44 -5.57 17.82 14.41
CA PRO A 44 -5.42 19.27 14.23
C PRO A 44 -5.88 19.70 12.84
N ALA A 45 -6.37 20.94 12.69
CA ALA A 45 -6.86 21.47 11.41
C ALA A 45 -5.87 21.27 10.25
N LEU A 46 -4.59 21.58 10.45
CA LEU A 46 -3.53 21.40 9.46
C LEU A 46 -3.34 19.94 9.00
N SER A 47 -3.72 18.97 9.83
CA SER A 47 -3.56 17.53 9.55
C SER A 47 -4.77 16.91 8.85
N PHE A 48 -5.74 17.71 8.38
CA PHE A 48 -6.88 17.19 7.62
C PHE A 48 -6.47 16.87 6.18
N HIS A 49 -6.74 15.65 5.73
CA HIS A 49 -6.47 15.21 4.35
C HIS A 49 -7.09 16.08 3.24
N LYS A 50 -8.26 16.71 3.52
CA LYS A 50 -9.00 17.57 2.58
C LYS A 50 -8.78 19.06 2.80
N ILE A 51 -7.82 19.46 3.63
CA ILE A 51 -7.55 20.89 3.83
C ILE A 51 -7.12 21.55 2.50
N PRO A 52 -7.74 22.66 2.09
CA PRO A 52 -7.28 23.43 0.93
C PRO A 52 -5.85 23.95 1.17
N LEU A 53 -5.01 23.92 0.15
CA LEU A 53 -3.62 24.39 0.24
C LEU A 53 -3.56 25.86 0.68
N GLU A 54 -4.49 26.66 0.18
CA GLU A 54 -4.63 28.08 0.51
C GLU A 54 -5.00 28.30 1.99
N LEU A 55 -5.74 27.37 2.60
CA LEU A 55 -6.02 27.43 4.03
C LEU A 55 -4.80 27.00 4.84
N MET A 56 -4.02 26.02 4.37
CA MET A 56 -2.77 25.61 5.02
C MET A 56 -1.77 26.77 5.06
N ASP A 57 -1.52 27.40 3.91
CA ASP A 57 -0.64 28.56 3.80
C ASP A 57 -1.09 29.68 4.73
N TRP A 58 -2.40 29.97 4.73
CA TRP A 58 -2.97 30.98 5.60
C TRP A 58 -2.77 30.65 7.09
N LEU A 59 -3.07 29.42 7.52
CA LEU A 59 -2.91 28.99 8.92
C LEU A 59 -1.46 29.07 9.38
N ILE A 60 -0.51 28.61 8.55
CA ILE A 60 0.92 28.69 8.85
C ILE A 60 1.38 30.14 8.94
N ALA A 61 0.94 31.00 8.02
CA ALA A 61 1.22 32.43 8.08
C ALA A 61 0.63 33.12 9.33
N GLN A 62 -0.47 32.60 9.88
CA GLN A 62 -1.02 33.05 11.16
C GLN A 62 -0.28 32.50 12.38
N GLY A 63 0.69 31.60 12.21
CA GLY A 63 1.46 31.00 13.30
C GLY A 63 0.85 29.70 13.85
N ALA A 64 0.09 28.97 13.05
CA ALA A 64 -0.29 27.61 13.39
C ALA A 64 0.96 26.73 13.59
N ASP A 65 0.91 25.84 14.56
CA ASP A 65 2.02 24.94 14.88
C ASP A 65 2.07 23.80 13.87
N ILE A 66 3.10 23.82 13.02
CA ILE A 66 3.35 22.78 12.01
C ILE A 66 3.69 21.43 12.63
N ASN A 67 4.06 21.37 13.92
CA ASN A 67 4.37 20.15 14.63
C ASN A 67 3.21 19.64 15.49
N ALA A 68 2.02 20.24 15.37
CA ALA A 68 0.84 19.83 16.14
C ALA A 68 0.53 18.34 15.89
N LYS A 69 0.39 17.59 16.99
CA LYS A 69 0.16 16.13 16.95
C LYS A 69 -1.27 15.76 17.32
N ASP A 70 -1.77 14.72 16.68
CA ASP A 70 -2.98 14.02 17.13
C ASP A 70 -2.67 13.08 18.33
N ASN A 71 -3.69 12.44 18.90
CA ASN A 71 -3.53 11.52 20.03
C ASN A 71 -2.74 10.24 19.69
N MET A 72 -2.52 9.94 18.42
CA MET A 72 -1.68 8.83 17.92
C MET A 72 -0.25 9.30 17.60
N GLY A 73 0.12 10.51 18.04
CA GLY A 73 1.41 11.12 17.77
C GLY A 73 1.62 11.48 16.30
N ALA A 74 0.57 11.47 15.47
CA ALA A 74 0.62 11.86 14.07
C ALA A 74 0.91 13.35 13.96
N GLN A 75 1.94 13.70 13.20
CA GLN A 75 2.11 15.07 12.72
C GLN A 75 1.36 15.25 11.40
N CYS A 76 1.36 16.49 10.93
CA CYS A 76 0.71 16.90 9.69
C CYS A 76 1.18 16.15 8.43
N ASP A 77 2.42 15.63 8.43
CA ASP A 77 2.98 14.78 7.37
C ASP A 77 2.27 13.43 7.23
N ARG A 78 1.66 12.92 8.31
CA ARG A 78 0.93 11.64 8.29
C ARG A 78 -0.26 11.66 7.34
N ALA A 79 -0.96 12.79 7.23
CA ALA A 79 -2.14 12.91 6.36
C ALA A 79 -1.81 12.63 4.88
N TYR A 80 -0.58 12.93 4.47
CA TYR A 80 -0.11 12.83 3.09
C TYR A 80 0.72 11.56 2.82
N THR A 81 1.15 10.84 3.86
CA THR A 81 1.92 9.58 3.78
C THR A 81 1.10 8.32 4.10
N HIS A 82 -0.14 8.44 4.61
CA HIS A 82 -0.97 7.30 5.01
C HIS A 82 -1.91 6.78 3.89
N ASN A 83 -2.24 7.58 2.88
CA ASN A 83 -3.25 7.23 1.87
C ASN A 83 -2.65 6.74 0.54
N GLY A 84 -1.87 5.66 0.57
CA GLY A 84 -1.65 4.74 -0.58
C GLY A 84 -1.49 5.36 -1.97
N GLY A 85 -0.79 6.49 -2.10
CA GLY A 85 -0.55 7.18 -3.37
C GLY A 85 -1.78 7.85 -4.02
N GLY A 86 -2.95 7.90 -3.39
CA GLY A 86 -4.22 8.28 -4.02
C GLY A 86 -4.29 9.69 -4.62
N TYR A 87 -3.40 10.61 -4.22
CA TYR A 87 -3.21 11.89 -4.91
C TYR A 87 -1.79 12.46 -4.65
N LEU A 88 -0.76 11.73 -5.13
CA LEU A 88 0.66 12.12 -5.05
C LEU A 88 0.92 13.59 -5.45
N PRO A 89 0.30 14.15 -6.52
CA PRO A 89 0.51 15.55 -6.89
C PRO A 89 0.08 16.56 -5.81
N GLN A 90 -1.03 16.30 -5.12
CA GLN A 90 -1.49 17.15 -4.03
C GLN A 90 -0.68 16.96 -2.76
N ALA A 91 -0.27 15.72 -2.48
CA ALA A 91 0.63 15.43 -1.38
C ALA A 91 1.93 16.22 -1.53
N LEU A 92 2.54 16.23 -2.73
CA LEU A 92 3.71 17.03 -3.04
C LEU A 92 3.49 18.54 -2.78
N LYS A 93 2.37 19.11 -3.24
CA LYS A 93 2.05 20.53 -2.99
C LYS A 93 1.94 20.85 -1.50
N ALA A 94 1.21 20.03 -0.74
CA ALA A 94 1.06 20.18 0.70
C ALA A 94 2.40 20.02 1.45
N ILE A 95 3.20 19.04 1.06
CA ILE A 95 4.53 18.78 1.63
C ILE A 95 5.46 19.98 1.39
N LYS A 96 5.47 20.58 0.19
CA LYS A 96 6.25 21.78 -0.10
C LYS A 96 5.91 22.94 0.84
N ILE A 97 4.62 23.13 1.15
CA ILE A 97 4.17 24.15 2.13
C ILE A 97 4.81 23.89 3.49
N TYR A 98 4.77 22.65 3.98
CA TYR A 98 5.38 22.30 5.26
C TYR A 98 6.90 22.44 5.30
N LEU A 99 7.59 22.00 4.24
CA LEU A 99 9.05 22.13 4.15
C LEU A 99 9.47 23.60 4.12
N ASN A 100 8.74 24.44 3.38
CA ASN A 100 8.94 25.89 3.36
C ASN A 100 8.68 26.54 4.73
N ALA A 101 7.75 25.99 5.51
CA ALA A 101 7.50 26.40 6.90
C ALA A 101 8.56 25.92 7.89
N GLY A 102 9.55 25.14 7.45
CA GLY A 102 10.66 24.64 8.26
C GLY A 102 10.45 23.24 8.85
N LEU A 103 9.41 22.52 8.43
CA LEU A 103 9.26 21.10 8.79
C LEU A 103 10.43 20.31 8.20
N LYS A 104 11.00 19.41 8.99
CA LYS A 104 12.07 18.51 8.53
C LYS A 104 11.54 17.10 8.34
N PRO A 105 11.85 16.42 7.22
CA PRO A 105 11.48 15.01 7.02
C PRO A 105 11.97 14.11 8.16
N THR A 106 11.05 13.38 8.76
CA THR A 106 11.34 12.36 9.78
C THR A 106 11.79 11.05 9.13
N GLU A 107 12.44 10.16 9.90
CA GLU A 107 12.78 8.80 9.44
C GLU A 107 11.52 8.02 9.06
N TYR A 108 10.48 8.08 9.90
CA TYR A 108 9.17 7.52 9.59
C TYR A 108 8.62 8.01 8.24
N ALA A 109 8.70 9.30 7.95
CA ALA A 109 8.19 9.83 6.69
C ALA A 109 9.01 9.34 5.48
N ARG A 110 10.33 9.13 5.64
CA ARG A 110 11.18 8.51 4.62
C ARG A 110 10.81 7.06 4.37
N GLU A 111 10.64 6.25 5.42
CA GLU A 111 10.20 4.85 5.30
C GLU A 111 8.83 4.74 4.62
N ARG A 112 7.89 5.61 4.99
CA ARG A 112 6.58 5.67 4.36
C ARG A 112 6.65 6.05 2.89
N LEU A 113 7.58 6.93 2.50
CA LEU A 113 7.78 7.30 1.09
C LEU A 113 8.29 6.10 0.27
N THR A 114 9.21 5.29 0.82
CA THR A 114 9.65 4.05 0.18
C THR A 114 8.48 3.10 -0.05
N ILE A 115 7.66 2.85 0.97
CA ILE A 115 6.47 1.98 0.87
C ILE A 115 5.48 2.49 -0.18
N ILE A 116 5.23 3.81 -0.24
CA ILE A 116 4.38 4.42 -1.28
C ILE A 116 4.96 4.17 -2.67
N GLY A 117 6.28 4.25 -2.81
CA GLY A 117 6.99 3.96 -4.04
C GLY A 117 6.86 2.51 -4.50
N GLU A 118 7.04 1.56 -3.59
CA GLU A 118 6.85 0.14 -3.83
C GLU A 118 5.41 -0.15 -4.28
N ASP A 119 4.43 0.40 -3.56
CA ASP A 119 3.00 0.28 -3.92
C ASP A 119 2.68 0.93 -5.27
N PHE A 120 3.34 2.04 -5.60
CA PHE A 120 3.17 2.76 -6.87
C PHE A 120 3.72 1.94 -8.04
N GLU A 121 4.95 1.44 -7.92
CA GLU A 121 5.59 0.59 -8.91
C GLU A 121 4.84 -0.73 -9.08
N PHE A 122 4.35 -1.33 -7.98
CA PHE A 122 3.54 -2.52 -8.03
C PHE A 122 2.30 -2.32 -8.90
N ARG A 123 1.60 -1.18 -8.76
CA ARG A 123 0.35 -0.85 -9.48
C ARG A 123 0.56 -0.15 -10.83
N ARG A 124 1.80 0.17 -11.21
CA ARG A 124 2.13 1.01 -12.38
C ARG A 124 1.45 0.56 -13.67
N ALA A 125 1.47 -0.75 -13.97
CA ALA A 125 0.91 -1.30 -15.21
C ALA A 125 -0.63 -1.21 -15.29
N ASP A 126 -1.32 -1.24 -14.14
CA ASP A 126 -2.79 -1.22 -14.05
C ASP A 126 -3.36 0.19 -13.84
N THR A 127 -2.50 1.20 -13.85
CA THR A 127 -2.83 2.59 -13.54
C THR A 127 -3.18 3.39 -14.81
N ASN A 128 -4.14 4.31 -14.70
CA ASN A 128 -4.52 5.21 -15.80
C ASN A 128 -3.30 6.04 -16.27
N SER A 129 -3.06 6.09 -17.58
CA SER A 129 -1.87 6.71 -18.18
C SER A 129 -1.74 8.22 -17.95
N GLU A 130 -2.86 8.97 -17.98
CA GLU A 130 -2.83 10.43 -17.77
C GLU A 130 -2.45 10.77 -16.33
N TRP A 131 -2.97 10.01 -15.36
CA TRP A 131 -2.62 10.18 -13.95
C TRP A 131 -1.20 9.68 -13.63
N LEU A 132 -0.76 8.62 -14.34
CA LEU A 132 0.53 7.98 -14.07
C LEU A 132 1.71 8.94 -14.23
N GLU A 133 1.72 9.76 -15.28
CA GLU A 133 2.83 10.69 -15.54
C GLU A 133 2.93 11.77 -14.46
N GLU A 134 1.81 12.39 -14.08
CA GLU A 134 1.78 13.43 -13.04
C GLU A 134 2.17 12.84 -11.67
N ALA A 135 1.67 11.64 -11.35
CA ALA A 135 1.99 10.95 -10.11
C ALA A 135 3.46 10.50 -10.05
N ASP A 136 4.02 9.98 -11.15
CA ASP A 136 5.43 9.58 -11.25
C ASP A 136 6.34 10.80 -11.04
N ALA A 137 6.08 11.90 -11.76
CA ALA A 137 6.83 13.14 -11.58
C ALA A 137 6.77 13.66 -10.13
N SER A 138 5.58 13.57 -9.51
CA SER A 138 5.40 13.99 -8.13
C SER A 138 6.18 13.12 -7.15
N LEU A 139 6.19 11.80 -7.36
CA LEU A 139 6.94 10.85 -6.55
C LEU A 139 8.46 11.04 -6.69
N GLN A 140 8.96 11.29 -7.91
CA GLN A 140 10.37 11.61 -8.14
C GLN A 140 10.81 12.88 -7.39
N GLU A 141 9.96 13.91 -7.38
CA GLU A 141 10.28 15.12 -6.62
C GLU A 141 10.24 14.88 -5.11
N LEU A 142 9.31 14.06 -4.61
CA LEU A 142 9.27 13.67 -3.21
C LEU A 142 10.55 12.92 -2.78
N TYR A 143 11.09 12.02 -3.61
CA TYR A 143 12.37 11.35 -3.33
C TYR A 143 13.51 12.34 -3.12
N ILE A 144 13.60 13.36 -3.98
CA ILE A 144 14.61 14.42 -3.87
C ILE A 144 14.41 15.24 -2.59
N LEU A 145 13.17 15.65 -2.30
CA LEU A 145 12.85 16.47 -1.12
C LEU A 145 13.13 15.76 0.20
N PHE A 146 13.02 14.42 0.21
CA PHE A 146 13.15 13.60 1.41
C PHE A 146 14.52 12.92 1.54
N ASP A 147 15.39 13.07 0.52
CA ASP A 147 16.67 12.36 0.42
C ASP A 147 16.50 10.83 0.54
N VAL A 148 15.56 10.30 -0.25
CA VAL A 148 15.24 8.86 -0.31
C VAL A 148 15.57 8.34 -1.71
N PRO A 149 16.31 7.24 -1.86
CA PRO A 149 16.56 6.63 -3.16
C PRO A 149 15.24 6.25 -3.86
N PRO A 150 15.05 6.58 -5.15
CA PRO A 150 13.87 6.17 -5.88
C PRO A 150 13.73 4.65 -5.93
N VAL A 151 12.51 4.15 -5.72
CA VAL A 151 12.21 2.73 -5.91
C VAL A 151 12.41 2.38 -7.39
N PRO A 152 13.17 1.31 -7.71
CA PRO A 152 13.39 0.92 -9.10
C PRO A 152 12.09 0.62 -9.83
N ARG A 153 12.04 0.98 -11.12
CA ARG A 153 10.88 0.68 -11.96
C ARG A 153 10.60 -0.82 -11.97
N ARG A 154 9.36 -1.19 -11.64
CA ARG A 154 8.95 -2.59 -11.67
C ARG A 154 8.94 -3.10 -13.10
N ILE A 155 9.63 -4.21 -13.33
CA ILE A 155 9.61 -4.94 -14.59
C ILE A 155 8.69 -6.14 -14.40
N GLN A 156 7.55 -6.16 -15.10
CA GLN A 156 6.72 -7.35 -15.18
C GLN A 156 7.24 -8.28 -16.28
N HIS A 157 7.18 -9.57 -16.01
CA HIS A 157 7.53 -10.60 -16.98
C HIS A 157 6.51 -10.61 -18.14
N ASP A 158 6.98 -10.88 -19.35
CA ASP A 158 6.16 -10.81 -20.57
C ASP A 158 5.12 -11.96 -20.71
N GLY A 159 5.22 -12.95 -19.83
CA GLY A 159 4.39 -14.15 -19.80
C GLY A 159 4.61 -15.11 -20.97
N LYS A 160 5.70 -14.93 -21.74
CA LYS A 160 6.02 -15.68 -22.96
C LYS A 160 7.42 -16.29 -22.94
N LEU A 161 8.42 -15.52 -22.52
CA LEU A 161 9.79 -15.98 -22.42
C LEU A 161 9.98 -16.92 -21.21
N PRO A 162 11.07 -17.70 -21.17
CA PRO A 162 11.36 -18.54 -20.01
C PRO A 162 11.56 -17.67 -18.75
N ILE A 163 10.87 -18.03 -17.67
CA ILE A 163 11.01 -17.45 -16.34
C ILE A 163 12.34 -17.92 -15.76
N VAL A 164 13.21 -16.97 -15.44
CA VAL A 164 14.51 -17.23 -14.79
C VAL A 164 14.54 -16.46 -13.48
N LEU A 165 14.57 -17.19 -12.37
CA LEU A 165 14.67 -16.62 -11.02
C LEU A 165 16.13 -16.76 -10.55
N ALA A 166 16.75 -15.64 -10.17
CA ALA A 166 18.09 -15.61 -9.60
C ALA A 166 18.03 -15.73 -8.06
N GLY A 167 19.18 -15.92 -7.42
CA GLY A 167 19.30 -16.02 -5.97
C GLY A 167 19.66 -17.43 -5.49
N ASP A 168 20.26 -17.49 -4.32
CA ASP A 168 20.78 -18.70 -3.69
C ASP A 168 19.74 -19.33 -2.76
N THR A 169 18.83 -18.52 -2.22
CA THR A 169 17.72 -19.00 -1.37
C THR A 169 16.39 -19.04 -2.11
N TRP A 170 15.42 -19.75 -1.55
CA TRP A 170 14.09 -19.77 -2.14
C TRP A 170 13.35 -18.45 -1.87
N GLU A 171 13.62 -17.76 -0.75
CA GLU A 171 13.02 -16.48 -0.40
C GLU A 171 13.38 -15.42 -1.46
N GLU A 172 14.66 -15.31 -1.84
CA GLU A 172 15.12 -14.40 -2.89
C GLU A 172 14.42 -14.69 -4.24
N ARG A 173 14.22 -15.96 -4.56
CA ARG A 173 13.52 -16.39 -5.78
C ARG A 173 12.02 -16.12 -5.68
N TYR A 174 11.41 -16.29 -4.51
CA TYR A 174 10.00 -16.02 -4.28
C TYR A 174 9.71 -14.52 -4.42
N GLU A 175 10.53 -13.66 -3.83
CA GLU A 175 10.43 -12.20 -3.97
C GLU A 175 10.55 -11.77 -5.44
N GLN A 176 11.52 -12.34 -6.16
CA GLN A 176 11.64 -12.10 -7.61
C GLN A 176 10.41 -12.59 -8.37
N ALA A 177 9.90 -13.79 -8.07
CA ALA A 177 8.70 -14.32 -8.70
C ALA A 177 7.47 -13.44 -8.42
N TRP A 178 7.35 -12.91 -7.20
CA TRP A 178 6.31 -11.96 -6.83
C TRP A 178 6.39 -10.69 -7.67
N ILE A 179 7.57 -10.07 -7.73
CA ILE A 179 7.81 -8.84 -8.50
C ILE A 179 7.55 -9.05 -9.99
N LEU A 180 8.02 -10.16 -10.56
CA LEU A 180 7.95 -10.44 -11.99
C LEU A 180 6.58 -10.93 -12.45
N LEU A 181 5.91 -11.79 -11.68
CA LEU A 181 4.80 -12.60 -12.18
C LEU A 181 3.43 -12.24 -11.60
N VAL A 182 3.37 -11.61 -10.43
CA VAL A 182 2.08 -11.33 -9.75
C VAL A 182 1.45 -10.05 -10.28
N SER A 183 0.22 -10.11 -10.76
CA SER A 183 -0.50 -8.89 -11.16
C SER A 183 -0.85 -8.03 -9.94
N SER A 184 -0.80 -6.70 -10.08
CA SER A 184 -1.33 -5.79 -9.04
C SER A 184 -2.83 -5.86 -8.87
N LYS A 185 -3.54 -6.32 -9.90
CA LYS A 185 -4.98 -6.49 -9.90
C LYS A 185 -5.38 -7.81 -10.52
N GLY A 186 -6.28 -8.52 -9.85
CA GLY A 186 -6.83 -9.78 -10.36
C GLY A 186 -5.84 -10.95 -10.29
N SER A 187 -5.94 -11.86 -11.27
CA SER A 187 -5.05 -13.01 -11.42
C SER A 187 -3.77 -12.61 -12.13
N ALA A 188 -2.74 -13.44 -11.96
CA ALA A 188 -1.60 -13.41 -12.85
C ALA A 188 -1.97 -13.85 -14.28
N SER A 189 -1.08 -13.55 -15.23
CA SER A 189 -1.19 -13.97 -16.63
C SER A 189 -0.75 -15.43 -16.87
N THR A 190 -0.02 -16.01 -15.91
CA THR A 190 0.57 -17.35 -15.97
C THR A 190 0.18 -18.18 -14.75
N VAL A 191 0.15 -19.51 -14.88
CA VAL A 191 -0.06 -20.42 -13.74
C VAL A 191 1.02 -20.19 -12.68
N GLN A 192 2.27 -19.96 -13.11
CA GLN A 192 3.40 -19.62 -12.25
C GLN A 192 3.14 -18.37 -11.40
N GLY A 193 2.71 -17.28 -12.02
CA GLY A 193 2.36 -16.08 -11.26
C GLY A 193 1.17 -16.30 -10.33
N GLU A 194 0.22 -17.16 -10.73
CA GLU A 194 -0.95 -17.41 -9.90
C GLU A 194 -0.62 -18.23 -8.66
N VAL A 195 0.19 -19.28 -8.76
CA VAL A 195 0.56 -20.06 -7.55
C VAL A 195 1.34 -19.21 -6.55
N VAL A 196 2.24 -18.33 -7.04
CA VAL A 196 2.97 -17.37 -6.20
C VAL A 196 1.99 -16.39 -5.53
N ARG A 197 1.05 -15.83 -6.30
CA ARG A 197 0.01 -14.93 -5.78
C ARG A 197 -0.85 -15.58 -4.71
N ILE A 198 -1.31 -16.81 -4.92
CA ILE A 198 -2.17 -17.54 -3.98
C ILE A 198 -1.41 -17.79 -2.67
N ALA A 199 -0.20 -18.34 -2.74
CA ALA A 199 0.59 -18.63 -1.55
C ALA A 199 0.85 -17.34 -0.74
N GLY A 200 1.24 -16.26 -1.41
CA GLY A 200 1.54 -15.00 -0.75
C GLY A 200 0.31 -14.34 -0.15
N ARG A 201 -0.83 -14.33 -0.84
CA ARG A 201 -2.09 -13.79 -0.28
C ARG A 201 -2.54 -14.54 0.96
N VAL A 202 -2.40 -15.86 0.99
CA VAL A 202 -2.78 -16.67 2.15
C VAL A 202 -1.84 -16.42 3.32
N ASN A 203 -0.53 -16.41 3.06
CA ASN A 203 0.48 -16.08 4.06
C ASN A 203 0.25 -14.68 4.65
N ASP A 204 -0.05 -13.71 3.79
CA ASP A 204 -0.32 -12.32 4.17
C ASP A 204 -1.56 -12.17 5.05
N GLU A 205 -2.64 -12.83 4.64
CA GLU A 205 -3.92 -12.83 5.34
C GLU A 205 -3.78 -13.43 6.75
N LEU A 206 -2.97 -14.48 6.90
CA LEU A 206 -2.65 -15.08 8.19
C LEU A 206 -1.82 -14.13 9.05
N LEU A 207 -0.64 -13.72 8.55
CA LEU A 207 0.39 -13.09 9.38
C LEU A 207 0.11 -11.61 9.67
N ARG A 208 -0.51 -10.88 8.74
CA ARG A 208 -0.78 -9.44 8.90
C ARG A 208 -2.21 -9.12 9.27
N ASN A 209 -3.18 -9.96 8.86
CA ASN A 209 -4.60 -9.68 9.05
C ASN A 209 -5.32 -10.69 9.96
N ALA A 210 -4.59 -11.65 10.55
CA ALA A 210 -5.13 -12.65 11.47
C ALA A 210 -6.38 -13.36 10.91
N MET A 211 -6.37 -13.65 9.60
CA MET A 211 -7.48 -14.27 8.85
C MET A 211 -8.80 -13.48 8.85
N SER A 212 -8.77 -12.17 9.07
CA SER A 212 -10.00 -11.36 9.17
C SER A 212 -10.82 -11.30 7.87
N ASN A 213 -10.18 -11.38 6.69
CA ASN A 213 -10.87 -11.46 5.39
C ASN A 213 -11.11 -12.91 4.93
N TRP A 214 -10.81 -13.92 5.76
CA TRP A 214 -10.90 -15.31 5.36
C TRP A 214 -12.35 -15.74 5.07
N ASP A 215 -12.69 -15.81 3.79
CA ASP A 215 -14.04 -16.09 3.31
C ASP A 215 -14.11 -17.33 2.40
N LYS A 216 -15.25 -17.54 1.73
CA LYS A 216 -15.40 -18.67 0.81
C LYS A 216 -14.51 -18.55 -0.44
N GLU A 217 -14.17 -17.33 -0.86
CA GLU A 217 -13.36 -17.11 -2.05
C GLU A 217 -11.87 -17.36 -1.75
N TYR A 218 -11.37 -16.97 -0.57
CA TYR A 218 -10.05 -17.41 -0.08
C TYR A 218 -9.93 -18.93 -0.04
N ARG A 219 -10.95 -19.63 0.48
CA ARG A 219 -10.98 -21.10 0.51
C ARG A 219 -10.94 -21.73 -0.88
N LYS A 220 -11.68 -21.17 -1.84
CA LYS A 220 -11.62 -21.62 -3.24
C LYS A 220 -10.24 -21.39 -3.83
N MET A 221 -9.67 -20.21 -3.61
CA MET A 221 -8.36 -19.83 -4.12
C MET A 221 -7.27 -20.81 -3.64
N ILE A 222 -7.18 -21.07 -2.33
CA ILE A 222 -6.19 -22.03 -1.82
C ILE A 222 -6.47 -23.46 -2.30
N THR A 223 -7.74 -23.91 -2.38
CA THR A 223 -8.09 -25.25 -2.88
C THR A 223 -7.65 -25.46 -4.33
N THR A 224 -7.60 -24.40 -5.16
CA THR A 224 -7.17 -24.52 -6.57
C THR A 224 -5.66 -24.74 -6.72
N ILE A 225 -4.83 -24.39 -5.74
CA ILE A 225 -3.37 -24.38 -5.88
C ILE A 225 -2.80 -25.78 -6.19
N SER A 226 -3.37 -26.84 -5.60
CA SER A 226 -2.89 -28.22 -5.82
C SER A 226 -3.08 -28.66 -7.27
N GLY A 227 -4.14 -28.20 -7.94
CA GLY A 227 -4.37 -28.47 -9.36
C GLY A 227 -3.43 -27.71 -10.29
N TYR A 228 -2.79 -26.65 -9.81
CA TYR A 228 -1.75 -25.93 -10.55
C TYR A 228 -0.38 -26.60 -10.38
N LEU A 229 -0.05 -27.02 -9.15
CA LEU A 229 1.23 -27.66 -8.81
C LEU A 229 1.41 -29.07 -9.39
N THR A 230 0.37 -29.65 -10.00
CA THR A 230 0.44 -30.91 -10.75
C THR A 230 0.65 -30.73 -12.26
N GLN A 231 0.70 -29.49 -12.74
CA GLN A 231 0.91 -29.19 -14.17
C GLN A 231 2.40 -29.16 -14.52
N GLY A 232 2.71 -29.35 -15.81
CA GLY A 232 4.08 -29.35 -16.31
C GLY A 232 4.93 -30.44 -15.65
N ASN A 233 6.03 -30.03 -15.03
CA ASN A 233 6.83 -30.84 -14.12
C ASN A 233 6.22 -30.72 -12.71
N PRO A 234 5.45 -31.73 -12.26
CA PRO A 234 4.72 -31.64 -11.00
C PRO A 234 5.66 -31.70 -9.80
N LEU A 235 5.21 -31.17 -8.66
CA LEU A 235 5.82 -31.50 -7.37
C LEU A 235 5.73 -33.00 -7.11
N THR A 236 6.63 -33.52 -6.27
CA THR A 236 6.61 -34.94 -5.87
C THR A 236 5.33 -35.28 -5.09
N GLU A 237 4.98 -36.57 -5.04
CA GLU A 237 3.81 -37.03 -4.27
C GLU A 237 3.90 -36.65 -2.78
N ALA A 238 5.11 -36.67 -2.21
CA ALA A 238 5.36 -36.26 -0.83
C ALA A 238 5.08 -34.75 -0.65
N GLU A 239 5.61 -33.90 -1.53
CA GLU A 239 5.38 -32.45 -1.49
C GLU A 239 3.91 -32.10 -1.73
N LEU A 240 3.23 -32.77 -2.65
CA LEU A 240 1.79 -32.56 -2.86
C LEU A 240 0.96 -32.98 -1.63
N THR A 241 1.42 -34.00 -0.89
CA THR A 241 0.82 -34.39 0.39
C THR A 241 1.06 -33.33 1.46
N GLU A 242 2.25 -32.73 1.51
CA GLU A 242 2.53 -31.57 2.39
C GLU A 242 1.60 -30.40 2.06
N VAL A 243 1.44 -30.04 0.79
CA VAL A 243 0.50 -28.98 0.35
C VAL A 243 -0.92 -29.29 0.83
N ALA A 244 -1.41 -30.50 0.60
CA ALA A 244 -2.75 -30.90 1.04
C ALA A 244 -2.93 -30.80 2.56
N ASN A 245 -1.89 -31.14 3.33
CA ASN A 245 -1.91 -31.01 4.78
C ASN A 245 -1.96 -29.53 5.23
N ILE A 246 -1.14 -28.67 4.61
CA ILE A 246 -1.16 -27.22 4.86
C ILE A 246 -2.55 -26.64 4.59
N GLN A 247 -3.15 -26.96 3.43
CA GLN A 247 -4.49 -26.47 3.06
C GLN A 247 -5.55 -26.86 4.09
N LYS A 248 -5.47 -28.09 4.62
CA LYS A 248 -6.44 -28.62 5.58
C LYS A 248 -6.35 -27.92 6.95
N HIS A 249 -5.13 -27.56 7.37
CA HIS A 249 -4.85 -27.01 8.69
C HIS A 249 -4.57 -25.49 8.68
N ILE A 250 -4.87 -24.81 7.57
CA ILE A 250 -4.51 -23.40 7.35
C ILE A 250 -5.05 -22.41 8.39
N LEU A 251 -6.20 -22.73 9.01
CA LEU A 251 -6.81 -21.88 10.05
C LEU A 251 -6.13 -22.02 11.42
N GLU A 252 -5.36 -23.09 11.60
CA GLU A 252 -4.60 -23.42 12.81
C GLU A 252 -3.10 -23.11 12.60
N ASP A 253 -2.71 -22.65 11.41
CA ASP A 253 -1.33 -22.39 11.03
C ASP A 253 -0.77 -21.19 11.80
N ASP A 254 0.46 -21.32 12.27
CA ASP A 254 1.20 -20.27 12.98
C ASP A 254 2.17 -19.50 12.06
N GLY A 255 2.10 -19.77 10.76
CA GLY A 255 3.00 -19.22 9.73
C GLY A 255 3.93 -20.27 9.13
N ILE A 256 4.18 -21.39 9.81
CA ILE A 256 5.12 -22.41 9.31
C ILE A 256 4.62 -23.05 8.01
N GLY A 257 3.35 -23.44 7.96
CA GLY A 257 2.75 -24.09 6.80
C GLY A 257 2.59 -23.14 5.62
N THR A 258 2.15 -21.90 5.86
CA THR A 258 2.05 -20.87 4.82
C THR A 258 3.40 -20.47 4.24
N HIS A 259 4.45 -20.36 5.06
CA HIS A 259 5.82 -20.12 4.60
C HIS A 259 6.33 -21.30 3.76
N ARG A 260 6.08 -22.54 4.21
CA ARG A 260 6.40 -23.75 3.43
C ARG A 260 5.64 -23.80 2.10
N LEU A 261 4.41 -23.29 2.03
CA LEU A 261 3.66 -23.19 0.79
C LEU A 261 4.34 -22.22 -0.20
N CYS A 262 4.86 -21.08 0.27
CA CYS A 262 5.65 -20.16 -0.56
C CYS A 262 6.93 -20.83 -1.09
N GLU A 263 7.62 -21.61 -0.27
CA GLU A 263 8.79 -22.38 -0.69
C GLU A 263 8.46 -23.41 -1.79
N LEU A 264 7.44 -24.25 -1.56
CA LEU A 264 7.01 -25.29 -2.50
C LEU A 264 6.54 -24.70 -3.84
N THR A 265 5.81 -23.58 -3.80
CA THR A 265 5.40 -22.89 -5.03
C THR A 265 6.60 -22.32 -5.78
N THR A 266 7.60 -21.77 -5.08
CA THR A 266 8.86 -21.31 -5.69
C THR A 266 9.60 -22.46 -6.38
N ALA A 267 9.75 -23.59 -5.68
CA ALA A 267 10.40 -24.78 -6.23
C ALA A 267 9.69 -25.26 -7.50
N TRP A 268 8.36 -25.29 -7.50
CA TRP A 268 7.59 -25.65 -8.69
C TRP A 268 7.79 -24.66 -9.85
N VAL A 269 7.84 -23.35 -9.59
CA VAL A 269 8.10 -22.34 -10.63
C VAL A 269 9.49 -22.53 -11.25
N VAL A 270 10.53 -22.79 -10.44
CA VAL A 270 11.89 -23.05 -10.93
C VAL A 270 11.93 -24.31 -11.82
N GLN A 271 11.16 -25.35 -11.49
CA GLN A 271 11.04 -26.57 -12.29
C GLN A 271 10.24 -26.37 -13.59
N ASN A 272 9.46 -25.29 -13.68
CA ASN A 272 8.55 -24.98 -14.78
C ASN A 272 8.85 -23.59 -15.38
N PRO A 273 10.03 -23.39 -15.99
CA PRO A 273 10.43 -22.07 -16.48
C PRO A 273 9.62 -21.61 -17.69
N GLN A 274 9.00 -22.52 -18.46
CA GLN A 274 8.18 -22.14 -19.61
C GLN A 274 6.80 -21.66 -19.14
N PRO A 275 6.39 -20.40 -19.41
CA PRO A 275 5.10 -19.88 -18.96
C PRO A 275 3.93 -20.76 -19.39
N ILE A 276 3.10 -21.15 -18.43
CA ILE A 276 1.84 -21.85 -18.72
C ILE A 276 0.75 -20.79 -18.73
N ALA A 277 0.08 -20.64 -19.87
CA ALA A 277 -0.98 -19.65 -20.03
C ALA A 277 -2.09 -19.87 -19.00
N PHE A 278 -2.45 -18.81 -18.28
CA PHE A 278 -3.49 -18.91 -17.26
C PHE A 278 -4.89 -18.71 -17.85
N GLY A 279 -5.79 -19.67 -17.59
CA GLY A 279 -7.19 -19.63 -18.02
C GLY A 279 -8.09 -18.80 -17.10
N LYS A 280 -9.41 -18.93 -17.25
CA LYS A 280 -10.38 -18.28 -16.35
C LYS A 280 -10.33 -18.90 -14.94
N VAL A 281 -10.32 -18.05 -13.91
CA VAL A 281 -10.46 -18.45 -12.51
C VAL A 281 -11.92 -18.72 -12.13
N ASN A 282 -12.13 -19.63 -11.17
CA ASN A 282 -13.44 -19.95 -10.61
C ASN A 282 -13.72 -19.29 -9.24
N TYR A 283 -12.91 -18.29 -8.85
CA TYR A 283 -13.08 -17.50 -7.62
C TYR A 283 -13.05 -16.00 -7.93
N LYS A 284 -13.68 -15.21 -7.05
CA LYS A 284 -13.69 -13.74 -7.13
C LYS A 284 -12.54 -13.15 -6.31
N TYR A 285 -12.10 -11.95 -6.72
CA TYR A 285 -11.02 -11.19 -6.07
C TYR A 285 -11.53 -10.33 -4.92
#